data_AF-A0A7X8WYE4-F1
#
_entry.id   AF-A0A7X8WYE4-F1
#
_cell.length_a   1.000
_cell.length_b   1.000
_cell.length_c   1.000
_cell.angle_alpha   90.00
_cell.angle_beta   90.00
_cell.angle_gamma   90.00
#
_symmetry.space_group_name_H-M   'P 1'
#
loop_
_entity.id
_entity.type
_entity.pdbx_description
1 polymer ?
#
loop_
_entity_poly.entity_id
_entity_poly.type
_entity_poly.pdbx_seq_one_letter_code
_entity_poly.pdbx_strand_id
1 'polypeptide(L)'
;INTPQFPSNWELSTARATNVLRLLIEQDLNPQQLSAVGYGEYHPLVPNINEAARQQNRRVDIVLLKKDSVREAMLSGVEIHGE
;
A
#
# COMPACT_ATOMS: atom_id res chain seq x y z
N ILE A 1 6.54 -13.89 -1.12
CA ILE A 1 7.36 -14.77 -0.27
C ILE A 1 6.44 -15.86 0.27
N ASN A 2 6.97 -17.01 0.70
CA ASN A 2 6.18 -18.04 1.36
C ASN A 2 6.91 -18.45 2.64
N THR A 3 6.47 -17.87 3.75
CA THR A 3 7.05 -18.10 5.08
C THR A 3 5.90 -18.27 6.08
N PRO A 4 6.11 -18.91 7.23
CA PRO A 4 5.07 -19.02 8.25
C PRO A 4 4.50 -17.67 8.71
N GLN A 5 5.33 -16.62 8.74
CA GLN A 5 4.92 -15.27 9.12
C GLN A 5 4.17 -14.53 8.00
N PHE A 6 4.60 -14.75 6.75
CA PHE A 6 4.03 -14.13 5.56
C PHE A 6 3.84 -15.20 4.47
N PRO A 7 2.66 -15.85 4.43
CA PRO A 7 2.38 -16.94 3.49
C PRO A 7 2.39 -16.50 2.03
N SER A 8 2.08 -15.23 1.74
CA SER A 8 2.15 -14.65 0.41
C SER A 8 2.67 -13.20 0.41
N ASN A 9 2.86 -12.65 -0.79
CA ASN A 9 3.17 -11.23 -0.95
C ASN A 9 2.01 -10.32 -0.47
N TRP A 10 0.76 -10.82 -0.44
CA TRP A 10 -0.37 -10.06 0.09
C TRP A 10 -0.18 -9.75 1.56
N GLU A 11 0.06 -10.76 2.41
CA GLU A 11 0.25 -10.54 3.85
C GLU A 11 1.48 -9.66 4.13
N LEU A 12 2.58 -9.87 3.40
CA LEU A 12 3.78 -9.04 3.54
C LEU A 12 3.50 -7.57 3.20
N SER A 13 2.84 -7.30 2.06
CA SER A 13 2.56 -5.93 1.62
C SER A 13 1.61 -5.21 2.57
N THR A 14 0.54 -5.87 3.01
CA THR A 14 -0.44 -5.34 3.96
C THR A 14 0.20 -5.06 5.33
N ALA A 15 1.09 -5.94 5.79
CA ALA A 15 1.83 -5.74 7.04
C ALA A 15 2.74 -4.50 6.96
N ARG A 16 3.46 -4.32 5.85
CA ARG A 16 4.30 -3.13 5.63
C ARG A 16 3.48 -1.83 5.63
N ALA A 17 2.37 -1.81 4.90
CA ALA A 17 1.47 -0.65 4.87
C ALA A 17 0.90 -0.33 6.26
N THR A 18 0.48 -1.35 7.00
CA THR A 18 -0.03 -1.20 8.38
C THR A 18 1.03 -0.67 9.33
N ASN A 19 2.29 -1.11 9.20
CA ASN A 19 3.39 -0.61 10.03
C ASN A 19 3.65 0.88 9.79
N VAL A 20 3.61 1.34 8.54
CA VAL A 20 3.73 2.78 8.23
C VAL A 20 2.55 3.57 8.79
N LEU A 21 1.32 3.05 8.65
CA LEU A 21 0.14 3.67 9.25
C LEU A 21 0.27 3.82 10.77
N ARG A 22 0.75 2.78 11.47
CA ARG A 22 1.01 2.84 12.92
C ARG A 22 2.03 3.91 13.28
N LEU A 23 3.14 3.99 12.53
CA LEU A 23 4.13 5.04 12.72
C LEU A 23 3.51 6.44 12.55
N LEU A 24 2.63 6.65 11.57
CA LEU A 24 1.95 7.94 11.39
C LEU A 24 1.00 8.27 12.55
N ILE A 25 0.30 7.27 13.09
CA ILE A 25 -0.53 7.46 14.30
C ILE A 25 0.35 7.85 15.50
N GLU A 26 1.53 7.23 15.65
CA GLU A 26 2.51 7.59 16.68
C GLU A 26 3.07 9.02 16.51
N GLN A 27 2.95 9.61 15.32
CA GLN A 27 3.27 11.01 15.03
C GLN A 27 2.02 11.93 15.11
N ASP A 28 1.00 11.53 15.86
CA ASP A 28 -0.24 12.28 16.13
C ASP A 28 -1.15 12.53 14.91
N LEU A 29 -1.00 11.78 13.81
CA LEU A 29 -1.97 11.83 12.71
C LEU A 29 -3.29 11.15 13.12
N ASN A 30 -4.43 11.77 12.76
CA ASN A 30 -5.75 11.26 13.09
C ASN A 30 -6.01 9.89 12.41
N PRO A 31 -6.21 8.80 13.18
CA PRO A 31 -6.44 7.47 12.61
C PRO A 31 -7.64 7.38 11.67
N GLN A 32 -8.67 8.22 11.86
CA GLN A 32 -9.86 8.25 11.01
C GLN A 32 -9.60 8.77 9.59
N GLN A 33 -8.43 9.36 9.35
CA GLN A 33 -8.01 9.88 8.04
C GLN A 33 -7.00 8.96 7.34
N LEU A 34 -6.64 7.84 7.96
CA LEU A 34 -5.61 6.94 7.46
C LEU A 34 -6.22 5.61 7.04
N SER A 35 -5.72 5.06 5.93
CA SER A 35 -6.00 3.71 5.48
C SER A 35 -4.71 3.04 5.03
N ALA A 36 -4.64 1.72 5.15
CA ALA A 36 -3.53 0.91 4.70
C ALA A 36 -4.05 -0.15 3.73
N VAL A 37 -3.39 -0.28 2.57
CA VAL A 37 -3.73 -1.24 1.52
C VAL A 37 -2.46 -1.96 1.09
N GLY A 38 -2.53 -3.28 0.92
CA GLY A 38 -1.47 -4.09 0.33
C GLY A 38 -1.87 -4.59 -1.05
N TYR A 39 -0.99 -4.47 -2.03
CA TYR A 39 -1.22 -4.89 -3.43
C TYR A 39 -0.50 -6.20 -3.81
N GLY A 40 0.25 -6.80 -2.88
CA GLY A 40 1.09 -7.94 -3.18
C GLY A 40 2.09 -7.64 -4.29
N GLU A 41 2.13 -8.50 -5.30
CA GLU A 41 3.03 -8.39 -6.46
C GLU A 41 2.37 -7.78 -7.71
N TYR A 42 1.09 -7.39 -7.63
CA TYR A 42 0.27 -7.04 -8.78
C TYR A 42 0.34 -5.56 -9.18
N HIS A 43 1.09 -4.74 -8.45
CA HIS A 43 1.29 -3.32 -8.76
C HIS A 43 2.79 -2.92 -8.79
N PRO A 44 3.62 -3.56 -9.64
CA PRO A 44 5.04 -3.25 -9.73
C PRO A 44 5.29 -1.89 -10.39
N LEU A 45 6.33 -1.16 -9.97
CA LEU A 45 6.81 0.04 -10.68
C LEU A 45 7.61 -0.34 -11.92
N VAL A 46 8.38 -1.42 -11.81
CA VAL A 46 9.20 -1.97 -12.90
C VAL A 46 9.02 -3.48 -13.00
N PRO A 47 9.15 -4.10 -14.18
CA PRO A 47 9.09 -5.55 -14.32
C PRO A 47 10.08 -6.27 -13.38
N ASN A 48 9.65 -7.36 -12.73
CA ASN A 48 10.46 -8.14 -11.75
C ASN A 48 11.55 -9.02 -12.39
N ILE A 49 12.32 -8.48 -13.33
CA ILE A 49 13.26 -9.21 -14.19
C ILE A 49 14.58 -9.60 -13.50
N ASN A 50 15.02 -8.84 -12.49
CA ASN A 50 16.27 -9.10 -11.77
C ASN A 50 16.16 -8.66 -10.31
N GLU A 51 17.20 -8.92 -9.52
CA GLU A 51 17.19 -8.58 -8.10
C GLU A 51 17.04 -7.07 -7.87
N ALA A 52 17.80 -6.24 -8.58
CA ALA A 52 17.74 -4.79 -8.47
C ALA A 52 16.32 -4.24 -8.74
N ALA A 53 15.63 -4.75 -9.77
CA ALA A 53 14.26 -4.40 -10.09
C ALA A 53 13.28 -4.84 -8.97
N ARG A 54 13.47 -6.04 -8.41
CA ARG A 54 12.69 -6.49 -7.23
C ARG A 54 12.93 -5.60 -6.02
N GLN A 55 14.14 -5.06 -5.84
CA GLN A 55 14.42 -4.14 -4.73
C GLN A 55 13.65 -2.83 -4.90
N GLN A 56 13.59 -2.29 -6.12
CA GLN A 56 12.83 -1.06 -6.43
C GLN A 56 11.32 -1.25 -6.17
N ASN A 57 10.78 -2.44 -6.41
CA ASN A 57 9.37 -2.75 -6.14
C ASN A 57 9.04 -2.93 -4.64
N ARG A 58 10.04 -3.08 -3.75
CA ARG A 58 9.81 -3.15 -2.31
C ARG A 58 9.64 -1.75 -1.71
N ARG A 59 8.56 -1.05 -2.08
CA ARG A 59 8.22 0.28 -1.56
C ARG A 59 6.89 0.32 -0.78
N VAL A 60 6.61 1.45 -0.15
CA VAL A 60 5.29 1.84 0.37
C VAL A 60 5.03 3.25 -0.16
N ASP A 61 3.92 3.44 -0.86
CA ASP A 61 3.52 4.72 -1.43
C ASP A 61 2.52 5.42 -0.48
N ILE A 62 2.68 6.72 -0.25
CA ILE A 62 1.75 7.53 0.56
C ILE A 62 0.96 8.43 -0.39
N VAL A 63 -0.35 8.19 -0.47
CA VAL A 63 -1.26 8.96 -1.33
C VAL A 63 -2.09 9.91 -0.47
N LEU A 64 -2.01 11.20 -0.77
CA LEU A 64 -2.82 12.23 -0.11
C LEU A 64 -4.07 12.51 -0.93
N LEU A 65 -5.23 12.15 -0.36
CA LEU A 65 -6.53 12.37 -1.00
C LEU A 65 -7.22 13.59 -0.37
N LYS A 66 -7.81 14.45 -1.21
CA LYS A 66 -8.72 15.48 -0.72
C LYS A 66 -10.02 14.82 -0.26
N LYS A 67 -10.62 15.34 0.81
CA LYS A 67 -11.82 14.77 1.44
C LYS A 67 -12.97 14.54 0.45
N ASP A 68 -13.13 15.44 -0.51
CA ASP A 68 -14.18 15.35 -1.53
C ASP A 68 -13.90 14.22 -2.53
N SER A 69 -12.63 14.04 -2.92
CA SER A 69 -12.17 12.97 -3.82
C SER A 69 -12.32 11.57 -3.21
N VAL A 70 -12.20 11.42 -1.89
CA VAL A 70 -12.43 10.12 -1.21
C VAL A 70 -13.89 9.68 -1.34
N ARG A 71 -14.83 10.61 -1.19
CA ARG A 71 -16.26 10.32 -1.30
C ARG A 71 -16.63 9.95 -2.73
N GLU A 72 -16.05 10.63 -3.72
CA GLU A 72 -16.21 10.29 -5.14
C GLU A 72 -15.59 8.92 -5.48
N ALA A 73 -14.41 8.61 -4.95
CA ALA A 73 -13.78 7.29 -5.12
C ALA A 73 -14.60 6.17 -4.48
N MET A 74 -15.17 6.38 -3.28
CA MET A 74 -16.05 5.41 -2.63
C MET A 74 -17.38 5.22 -3.36
N LEU A 75 -17.97 6.30 -3.89
CA LEU A 75 -19.26 6.24 -4.59
C LEU A 75 -19.15 5.71 -6.02
N SER A 76 -18.01 5.88 -6.66
CA SER A 76 -17.76 5.37 -8.03
C SER A 76 -17.42 3.88 -8.04
N GLY A 77 -16.95 3.31 -6.93
CA GLY A 77 -16.55 1.90 -6.88
C GLY A 77 -15.38 1.56 -7.80
N VAL A 78 -14.55 2.55 -8.15
CA VAL A 78 -13.51 2.41 -9.19
C VAL A 78 -12.12 2.21 -8.58
N GLU A 79 -11.49 1.17 -9.11
CA GLU A 79 -10.08 0.83 -9.09
C GLU A 79 -9.18 2.08 -9.18
N ILE A 80 -8.45 2.34 -8.11
CA ILE A 80 -7.27 3.22 -8.12
C ILE A 80 -6.16 2.54 -8.93
N HIS A 81 -6.28 2.56 -10.26
CA HIS A 81 -5.13 2.41 -11.15
C HIS A 81 -4.28 3.68 -11.01
N GLY A 82 -3.15 3.56 -10.33
CA GLY A 82 -2.13 4.60 -10.30
C GLY A 82 -1.37 4.58 -11.63
N GLU A 83 -1.37 5.72 -12.32
CA GLU A 83 -0.37 6.04 -13.35
C GLU A 83 1.04 6.09 -12.76
#